data_AF-A0AAU6XTL6-F1
#
_entry.id   AF-A0AAU6XTL6-F1
#
_cell.length_a   1.000
_cell.length_b   1.000
_cell.length_c   1.000
_cell.angle_alpha   90.00
_cell.angle_beta   90.00
_cell.angle_gamma   90.00
#
_symmetry.space_group_name_H-M   'P 1'
#
loop_
_entity.id
_entity.type
_entity.pdbx_description
1 polymer ?
#
loop_
_entity_poly.entity_id
_entity_poly.type
_entity_poly.pdbx_seq_one_letter_code
_entity_poly.pdbx_strand_id
1 'polypeptide(L)' 'MREDRRWTRERLATEAGVAVATLGRLESEGAIQPDFFTVGAAAEALAVSLDDLFRAAQTPQERSDP' A
#
# COMPACT_ATOMS: atom_id res chain seq x y z
N MET A 1 7.40 -0.76 -0.97
CA MET A 1 6.74 -1.52 -2.06
C MET A 1 6.53 -0.73 -3.36
N ARG A 2 5.68 0.31 -3.40
CA ARG A 2 5.53 1.11 -4.65
C ARG A 2 6.80 1.90 -4.97
N GLU A 3 7.48 2.38 -3.94
CA GLU A 3 8.71 3.19 -4.05
C GLU A 3 9.88 2.36 -4.57
N ASP A 4 9.97 1.09 -4.17
CA ASP A 4 10.94 0.11 -4.71
C ASP A 4 10.78 -0.08 -6.23
N ARG A 5 9.56 0.14 -6.74
CA ARG A 5 9.22 0.11 -8.17
C ARG A 5 9.32 1.48 -8.85
N ARG A 6 9.73 2.53 -8.12
CA ARG A 6 9.70 3.94 -8.55
C ARG A 6 8.33 4.41 -9.02
N TRP A 7 7.26 3.90 -8.40
CA TRP A 7 5.89 4.30 -8.71
C TRP A 7 5.42 5.45 -7.82
N THR A 8 4.75 6.41 -8.45
CA THR A 8 3.99 7.43 -7.73
C THR A 8 2.71 6.82 -7.16
N ARG A 9 2.07 7.53 -6.24
CA ARG A 9 0.78 7.12 -5.67
C ARG A 9 -0.32 7.12 -6.73
N GLU A 10 -0.34 8.12 -7.61
CA GLU A 10 -1.30 8.23 -8.71
C GLU A 10 -1.20 7.03 -9.65
N ARG A 11 0.03 6.58 -9.92
CA ARG A 11 0.27 5.37 -10.72
C ARG A 11 -0.32 4.15 -10.04
N LEU A 12 0.03 3.88 -8.78
CA LEU A 12 -0.52 2.71 -8.08
C LEU A 12 -2.04 2.76 -7.99
N ALA A 13 -2.62 3.93 -7.73
CA ALA A 13 -4.08 4.09 -7.68
C ALA A 13 -4.73 3.75 -9.03
N THR A 14 -4.11 4.17 -10.13
CA THR A 14 -4.55 3.86 -11.50
C THR A 14 -4.51 2.35 -11.76
N GLU A 15 -3.38 1.70 -11.47
CA GLU A 15 -3.21 0.25 -11.67
C GLU A 15 -4.14 -0.58 -10.78
N ALA A 16 -4.41 -0.13 -9.56
CA ALA A 16 -5.32 -0.79 -8.62
C ALA A 16 -6.80 -0.43 -8.85
N GLY A 17 -7.12 0.47 -9.78
CA GLY A 17 -8.50 0.90 -10.03
C GLY A 17 -9.18 1.58 -8.82
N VAL A 18 -8.40 2.25 -7.96
CA VAL A 18 -8.91 2.95 -6.77
C VAL A 18 -8.69 4.45 -6.88
N ALA A 19 -9.46 5.25 -6.13
CA ALA A 19 -9.21 6.68 -6.07
C ALA A 19 -7.86 6.98 -5.39
N VAL A 20 -7.11 7.96 -5.92
CA VAL A 20 -5.82 8.41 -5.35
C VAL A 20 -5.96 8.81 -3.88
N ALA A 21 -7.09 9.41 -3.49
CA ALA A 21 -7.38 9.75 -2.10
C ALA A 21 -7.57 8.52 -1.20
N THR A 22 -8.20 7.46 -1.70
CA THR A 22 -8.35 6.18 -0.99
C THR A 22 -6.99 5.53 -0.77
N LEU A 23 -6.13 5.51 -1.80
CA LEU A 23 -4.78 5.00 -1.68
C LEU A 23 -3.92 5.87 -0.75
N GLY A 24 -4.09 7.19 -0.79
CA GLY A 24 -3.42 8.12 0.14
C GLY A 24 -3.77 7.83 1.59
N ARG A 25 -5.05 7.57 1.88
CA ARG A 25 -5.51 7.13 3.20
C ARG A 25 -4.94 5.76 3.59
N LEU A 26 -4.85 4.83 2.64
CA LEU A 26 -4.28 3.49 2.86
C LEU A 26 -2.79 3.52 3.23
N GLU A 27 -2.04 4.43 2.64
CA GLU A 27 -0.61 4.59 2.91
C GLU A 27 -0.29 5.53 4.09
N SER A 28 -1.29 6.26 4.60
CA SER A 28 -1.08 7.20 5.72
C SER A 28 -1.10 6.47 7.06
N GLU A 29 -0.28 6.93 8.00
CA GLU A 29 -0.37 6.51 9.40
C GLU A 29 -1.70 6.98 10.00
N GLY A 30 -2.64 6.06 10.15
CA GLY A 30 -3.95 6.36 10.72
C GLY A 30 -4.87 5.16 10.74
N ALA A 31 -5.85 5.18 11.65
CA ALA A 31 -6.88 4.15 11.75
C ALA A 31 -7.87 4.29 10.59
N ILE A 32 -7.47 3.85 9.41
CA ILE A 32 -8.43 3.48 8.38
C ILE A 32 -8.59 1.96 8.39
N GLN A 33 -9.83 1.51 8.23
CA GLN A 33 -10.14 0.11 8.04
C GLN A 33 -10.50 -0.05 6.56
N PRO A 34 -9.50 -0.26 5.68
CA PRO A 34 -9.78 -0.51 4.26
C PRO A 34 -10.54 -1.82 4.14
N ASP A 35 -11.49 -1.87 3.21
CA ASP A 35 -12.15 -3.13 2.87
C ASP A 35 -11.15 -4.09 2.23
N PHE A 36 -11.38 -5.40 2.42
CA PHE A 36 -10.52 -6.46 1.89
C PHE A 36 -10.20 -6.27 0.39
N PHE A 37 -11.20 -5.90 -0.42
CA PHE A 37 -11.02 -5.67 -1.85
C PHE A 37 -10.09 -4.49 -2.18
N THR A 38 -10.04 -3.46 -1.34
CA THR A 38 -9.12 -2.32 -1.53
C THR A 38 -7.67 -2.76 -1.33
N VAL A 39 -7.42 -3.57 -0.30
CA VAL A 39 -6.09 -4.14 -0.03
C VAL A 39 -5.71 -5.14 -1.11
N GLY A 40 -6.65 -6.00 -1.53
CA GLY A 40 -6.47 -6.97 -2.61
C GLY A 40 -6.10 -6.31 -3.94
N ALA A 41 -6.81 -5.24 -4.32
CA ALA A 41 -6.53 -4.51 -5.56
C ALA A 41 -5.12 -3.87 -5.55
N ALA A 42 -4.69 -3.31 -4.41
CA ALA A 42 -3.34 -2.79 -4.26
C ALA A 42 -2.28 -3.90 -4.36
N ALA A 43 -2.53 -5.06 -3.74
CA ALA A 43 -1.62 -6.21 -3.79
C ALA A 43 -1.49 -6.77 -5.22
N GLU A 44 -2.62 -6.89 -5.94
CA GLU A 44 -2.66 -7.33 -7.34
C GLU A 44 -1.91 -6.36 -8.25
N ALA A 45 -2.15 -5.04 -8.13
CA ALA A 45 -1.44 -4.02 -8.89
C ALA A 45 0.07 -4.02 -8.62
N LEU A 46 0.47 -4.33 -7.39
CA LEU A 46 1.86 -4.49 -7.00
C LEU A 46 2.43 -5.86 -7.38
N ALA A 47 1.63 -6.81 -7.88
CA ALA A 47 2.03 -8.19 -8.12
C ALA A 47 2.71 -8.84 -6.88
N VAL A 48 2.12 -8.64 -5.69
CA VAL A 48 2.54 -9.25 -4.43
C VAL A 48 1.38 -10.01 -3.81
N SER A 49 1.66 -11.00 -2.96
CA SER A 49 0.60 -11.68 -2.22
C SER A 49 0.11 -10.86 -1.03
N LEU A 50 -1.10 -11.16 -0.54
CA LEU A 50 -1.59 -10.60 0.72
C LEU A 50 -0.73 -11.03 1.92
N ASP A 51 -0.10 -12.21 1.87
CA ASP A 51 0.84 -12.66 2.91
C ASP A 51 2.11 -11.79 2.92
N ASP A 52 2.67 -11.47 1.76
CA ASP A 52 3.83 -10.56 1.64
C ASP A 52 3.50 -9.18 2.20
N LEU A 53 2.31 -8.66 1.87
CA LEU A 53 1.83 -7.37 2.37
C LEU A 53 1.64 -7.40 3.89
N PHE A 54 1.07 -8.48 4.43
CA PHE A 54 0.90 -8.66 5.87
C PHE A 54 2.25 -8.71 6.60
N ARG A 55 3.20 -9.51 6.12
CA ARG A 55 4.55 -9.60 6.71
C ARG A 55 5.30 -8.27 6.67
N ALA A 56 5.19 -7.53 5.56
CA ALA A 56 5.79 -6.21 5.43
C ALA A 56 5.20 -5.22 6.44
N ALA A 57 3.88 -5.25 6.68
CA ALA A 57 3.22 -4.41 7.67
C ALA A 57 3.57 -4.75 9.13
N GLN A 58 3.93 -6.02 9.40
CA GLN A 58 4.37 -6.47 10.74
C GLN A 58 5.83 -6.12 11.05
N THR A 59 6.63 -5.78 10.04
CA THR A 59 8.03 -5.42 10.26
C THR A 59 8.05 -3.99 10.82
N PRO A 60 8.45 -3.76 12.09
CA PRO A 60 8.59 -2.41 12.60
C PRO A 60 9.59 -1.69 11.71
N GLN A 61 9.16 -0.60 11.08
CA GLN A 61 10.08 0.27 10.37
C GLN A 61 11.03 0.83 11.45
N GLU A 62 12.24 0.27 11.54
CA GLU A 62 13.29 0.84 12.39
C GLU A 62 13.39 2.31 12.01
N ARG A 63 12.95 3.17 12.93
CA ARG A 63 13.09 4.61 12.81
C ARG A 63 14.59 4.87 12.71
N SER A 64 15.09 5.06 11.48
CA SER A 64 16.30 5.84 11.28
C SER A 64 15.96 7.27 11.67
N ASP A 65 16.02 7.55 12.96
CA ASP A 65 16.18 8.91 13.45
C ASP A 65 17.64 9.31 13.21
N PRO A 66 17.91 10.47 12.58
CA PRO A 66 19.23 11.08 12.55
C PRO A 66 19.63 11.68 13.91
#